data_AF-A0A9E1MZC8-F1
#
_entry.id   AF-A0A9E1MZC8-F1
#
_cell.length_a   1.000
_cell.length_b   1.000
_cell.length_c   1.000
_cell.angle_alpha   90.00
_cell.angle_beta   90.00
_cell.angle_gamma   90.00
#
_symmetry.space_group_name_H-M   'P 1'
#
loop_
_entity.id
_entity.type
_entity.pdbx_description
1 polymer ?
#
loop_
_entity_poly.entity_id
_entity_poly.type
_entity_poly.pdbx_seq_one_letter_code
_entity_poly.pdbx_strand_id
1 'polypeptide(L)'
;MMGAYCRGFDAHNHFDAPVFDGRRSEACRHARDAGVESWMIAGADPENWGRLVQCAKQTRGYAVLGIHPWWTMNLDDEQLQTQMSRLEQMTTPWGIGEVGLDYYRAKTEGQRARQRL
;
A
#
# COMPACT_ATOMS: atom_id res chain seq x y z
N MET A 1 -13.28 5.12 -34.95
CA MET A 1 -11.86 4.93 -34.61
C MET A 1 -11.58 5.78 -33.38
N MET A 2 -11.75 5.24 -32.17
CA MET A 2 -11.47 5.98 -30.93
C MET A 2 -9.95 6.05 -30.77
N GLY A 3 -9.42 7.27 -30.71
CA GLY A 3 -8.00 7.56 -30.59
C GLY A 3 -7.38 6.90 -29.37
N ALA A 4 -6.07 6.67 -29.44
CA ALA A 4 -5.27 6.16 -28.33
C ALA A 4 -5.34 7.15 -27.15
N TYR A 5 -6.35 7.01 -26.30
CA TYR A 5 -6.38 7.65 -25.00
C TYR A 5 -5.18 7.11 -24.20
N CYS A 6 -4.39 8.02 -23.63
CA CYS A 6 -3.36 7.64 -22.67
C CYS A 6 -4.08 6.90 -21.52
N ARG A 7 -3.80 5.60 -21.38
CA ARG A 7 -4.41 4.75 -20.34
C ARG A 7 -3.84 5.22 -19.00
N GLY A 8 -4.71 5.66 -18.10
CA GLY A 8 -4.31 6.20 -16.80
C GLY A 8 -3.76 5.10 -15.89
N PHE A 9 -2.78 5.48 -15.06
CA PHE A 9 -2.24 4.65 -13.99
C PHE A 9 -2.51 5.32 -12.65
N ASP A 10 -3.29 4.67 -11.79
CA ASP A 10 -3.42 5.12 -10.40
C ASP A 10 -2.19 4.67 -9.61
N ALA A 11 -1.32 5.63 -9.33
CA ALA A 11 -0.05 5.38 -8.68
C ALA A 11 -0.18 5.02 -7.19
N HIS A 12 -1.35 5.25 -6.57
CA HIS A 12 -1.50 5.04 -5.13
C HIS A 12 -2.97 4.90 -4.72
N ASN A 13 -3.37 3.69 -4.33
CA ASN A 13 -4.63 3.47 -3.63
C ASN A 13 -4.51 2.38 -2.55
N HIS A 14 -5.60 2.23 -1.80
CA HIS A 14 -5.80 1.17 -0.82
C HIS A 14 -7.05 0.35 -1.17
N PHE A 15 -7.10 -0.24 -2.38
CA PHE A 15 -8.21 -1.17 -2.73
C PHE A 15 -8.29 -2.39 -1.80
N ASP A 16 -7.23 -2.70 -1.07
CA ASP A 16 -7.22 -3.72 -0.02
C ASP A 16 -8.03 -3.30 1.22
N ALA A 17 -8.35 -2.01 1.40
CA ALA A 17 -9.09 -1.51 2.55
C ALA A 17 -10.46 -2.19 2.73
N PRO A 18 -10.95 -2.34 3.98
CA PRO A 18 -12.25 -2.97 4.28
C PRO A 18 -13.46 -2.36 3.58
N VAL A 19 -13.43 -1.05 3.31
CA VAL A 19 -14.52 -0.35 2.60
C VAL A 19 -14.81 -0.91 1.21
N PHE A 20 -13.86 -1.61 0.60
CA PHE A 20 -14.02 -2.25 -0.71
C PHE A 20 -14.41 -3.74 -0.63
N ASP A 21 -14.59 -4.32 0.56
CA ASP A 21 -15.01 -5.71 0.70
C ASP A 21 -16.34 -5.98 -0.02
N GLY A 22 -16.37 -7.04 -0.83
CA GLY A 22 -17.50 -7.36 -1.71
C GLY A 22 -17.67 -6.45 -2.94
N ARG A 23 -16.90 -5.34 -3.05
CA ARG A 23 -17.09 -4.30 -4.09
C ARG A 23 -15.85 -4.00 -4.92
N ARG A 24 -14.70 -4.63 -4.66
CA ARG A 24 -13.45 -4.40 -5.41
C ARG A 24 -13.62 -4.49 -6.92
N SER A 25 -14.25 -5.55 -7.41
CA SER A 25 -14.44 -5.75 -8.86
C SER A 25 -15.32 -4.67 -9.50
N GLU A 26 -16.29 -4.15 -8.76
CA GLU A 26 -17.11 -3.01 -9.17
C GLU A 26 -16.27 -1.72 -9.24
N ALA A 27 -15.50 -1.43 -8.19
CA ALA A 27 -14.62 -0.26 -8.13
C ALA A 27 -13.56 -0.28 -9.25
N CYS A 28 -12.91 -1.42 -9.48
CA CYS A 28 -11.94 -1.61 -10.56
C CYS A 28 -12.57 -1.45 -11.95
N ARG A 29 -13.84 -1.84 -12.13
CA ARG A 29 -14.56 -1.60 -13.39
C ARG A 29 -14.82 -0.11 -13.58
N HIS A 30 -15.31 0.59 -12.56
CA HIS A 30 -15.53 2.04 -12.63
C HIS A 30 -14.24 2.81 -12.92
N ALA A 31 -13.11 2.40 -12.34
CA ALA A 31 -11.80 2.98 -12.66
C ALA A 31 -11.47 2.85 -14.16
N ARG A 32 -11.68 1.66 -14.74
CA ARG A 32 -11.46 1.42 -16.18
C ARG A 32 -12.42 2.21 -17.07
N ASP A 33 -13.68 2.30 -16.70
CA ASP A 33 -14.69 3.09 -17.43
C ASP A 33 -14.33 4.59 -17.42
N ALA A 34 -13.62 5.05 -16.37
CA ALA A 34 -13.06 6.40 -16.27
C ALA A 34 -11.68 6.57 -16.94
N GLY A 35 -11.14 5.52 -17.58
CA GLY A 35 -9.85 5.55 -18.29
C GLY A 35 -8.62 5.19 -17.46
N VAL A 36 -8.78 4.77 -16.20
CA VAL A 36 -7.70 4.25 -15.34
C VAL A 36 -7.65 2.73 -15.46
N GLU A 37 -6.63 2.22 -16.15
CA GLU A 37 -6.58 0.79 -16.51
C GLU A 37 -5.65 -0.06 -15.64
N SER A 38 -4.78 0.59 -14.89
CA SER A 38 -3.77 -0.05 -14.07
C SER A 38 -3.59 0.73 -12.78
N TRP A 39 -3.19 0.04 -11.72
CA TRP A 39 -3.06 0.65 -10.41
C TRP A 39 -2.05 -0.06 -9.52
N MET A 40 -1.46 0.73 -8.62
CA MET A 40 -0.65 0.25 -7.51
C MET A 40 -1.48 0.24 -6.22
N ILE A 41 -1.35 -0.83 -5.44
CA ILE A 41 -1.99 -0.96 -4.12
C ILE A 41 -0.89 -0.81 -3.07
N ALA A 42 -1.01 0.25 -2.26
CA ALA A 42 0.02 0.66 -1.31
C ALA A 42 -0.20 0.05 0.08
N GLY A 43 0.79 -0.70 0.56
CA GLY A 43 0.74 -1.38 1.84
C GLY A 43 1.22 -0.49 2.97
N ALA A 44 0.33 -0.14 3.88
CA ALA A 44 0.66 0.66 5.04
C ALA A 44 1.03 -0.20 6.27
N ASP A 45 0.32 -1.31 6.48
CA ASP A 45 0.34 -2.08 7.72
C ASP A 45 0.93 -3.49 7.48
N PRO A 46 1.99 -3.88 8.21
CA PRO A 46 2.59 -5.22 8.13
C PRO A 46 1.61 -6.37 8.37
N GLU A 47 0.60 -6.18 9.22
CA GLU A 47 -0.41 -7.21 9.50
C GLU A 47 -1.28 -7.47 8.27
N ASN A 48 -1.49 -6.45 7.43
CA ASN A 48 -2.39 -6.49 6.29
C ASN A 48 -1.71 -6.83 4.94
N TRP A 49 -0.38 -6.97 4.89
CA TRP A 49 0.33 -7.28 3.64
C TRP A 49 -0.18 -8.53 2.92
N GLY A 50 -0.57 -9.58 3.67
CA GLY A 50 -1.15 -10.79 3.08
C GLY A 50 -2.45 -10.51 2.33
N ARG A 51 -3.34 -9.71 2.92
CA ARG A 51 -4.60 -9.27 2.32
C ARG A 51 -4.35 -8.38 1.11
N LEU A 52 -3.39 -7.46 1.19
CA LEU A 52 -3.01 -6.60 0.07
C LEU A 52 -2.50 -7.41 -1.11
N VAL A 53 -1.61 -8.37 -0.89
CA VAL A 53 -1.10 -9.27 -1.94
C VAL A 53 -2.24 -10.03 -2.62
N GLN A 54 -3.23 -10.52 -1.86
CA GLN A 54 -4.41 -11.17 -2.44
C GLN A 54 -5.26 -10.18 -3.24
N CYS A 55 -5.45 -8.96 -2.74
CA CYS A 55 -6.16 -7.90 -3.45
C CYS A 55 -5.48 -7.54 -4.78
N ALA A 56 -4.15 -7.41 -4.79
CA ALA A 56 -3.37 -7.14 -5.99
C ALA A 56 -3.56 -8.24 -7.04
N LYS A 57 -3.55 -9.52 -6.62
CA LYS A 57 -3.86 -10.65 -7.52
C LYS A 57 -5.29 -10.60 -8.07
N GLN A 58 -6.28 -10.36 -7.21
CA GLN A 58 -7.70 -10.32 -7.60
C GLN A 58 -8.00 -9.18 -8.58
N THR A 59 -7.39 -8.02 -8.36
CA THR A 59 -7.64 -6.81 -9.16
C THR A 59 -6.67 -6.66 -10.34
N ARG A 60 -5.63 -7.51 -10.43
CA ARG A 60 -4.49 -7.37 -11.34
C ARG A 60 -3.71 -6.07 -11.12
N GLY A 61 -3.64 -5.61 -9.86
CA GLY A 61 -2.85 -4.47 -9.45
C GLY A 61 -1.41 -4.82 -9.08
N TYR A 62 -0.57 -3.80 -8.97
CA TYR A 62 0.81 -3.90 -8.52
C TYR A 62 0.87 -3.73 -7.00
N ALA A 63 1.27 -4.77 -6.26
CA ALA A 63 1.46 -4.64 -4.82
C ALA A 63 2.76 -3.88 -4.53
N VAL A 64 2.69 -2.87 -3.67
CA VAL A 64 3.87 -2.35 -2.96
C VAL A 64 3.63 -2.50 -1.47
N LEU A 65 4.66 -2.90 -0.74
CA LEU A 65 4.56 -3.21 0.68
C LEU A 65 5.55 -2.34 1.45
N GLY A 66 5.10 -1.80 2.57
CA GLY A 66 5.87 -0.90 3.41
C GLY A 66 5.26 -0.80 4.79
N ILE A 67 5.94 -0.05 5.65
CA ILE A 67 5.49 0.25 7.01
C ILE A 67 5.22 1.75 7.06
N HIS A 68 3.94 2.12 7.05
CA HIS A 68 3.55 3.53 7.09
C HIS A 68 4.03 4.17 8.40
N PRO A 69 4.40 5.46 8.42
CA PRO A 69 4.96 6.14 9.60
C PRO A 69 4.07 6.13 10.84
N TRP A 70 2.80 5.79 10.68
CA TRP A 70 1.86 5.61 11.80
C TRP A 70 2.12 4.31 12.56
N TRP A 71 2.51 3.25 11.86
CA TRP A 71 2.73 1.93 12.45
C TRP A 71 4.10 1.82 13.11
N THR A 72 5.12 2.54 12.62
CA THR A 72 6.45 2.57 13.26
C THR A 72 6.43 3.11 14.69
N MET A 73 5.43 3.93 15.03
CA MET A 73 5.20 4.44 16.38
C MET A 73 4.55 3.41 17.33
N ASN A 74 3.92 2.37 16.79
CA ASN A 74 3.19 1.34 17.55
C ASN A 74 3.97 0.03 17.69
N LEU A 75 5.07 -0.13 16.96
CA LEU A 75 5.97 -1.27 17.04
C LEU A 75 7.15 -0.91 17.93
N ASP A 76 7.66 -1.86 18.71
CA ASP A 76 9.00 -1.76 19.32
C ASP A 76 10.12 -2.07 18.30
N ASP A 77 11.38 -2.03 18.73
CA ASP A 77 12.54 -2.29 17.86
C ASP A 77 12.56 -3.72 17.30
N GLU A 78 12.26 -4.72 18.13
CA GLU A 78 12.29 -6.13 17.74
C GLU A 78 11.15 -6.44 16.76
N GLN A 79 9.96 -5.91 17.03
CA GLN A 79 8.80 -6.02 16.16
C GLN A 79 9.05 -5.34 14.81
N LEU A 80 9.60 -4.12 14.81
CA LEU A 80 9.93 -3.40 13.58
C LEU A 80 10.94 -4.19 12.74
N GLN A 81 12.03 -4.64 13.37
CA GLN A 81 13.06 -5.45 12.70
C GLN A 81 12.48 -6.75 12.14
N THR A 82 11.58 -7.40 12.88
CA THR A 82 10.90 -8.62 12.42
C THR A 82 10.06 -8.35 11.16
N GLN A 83 9.32 -7.23 11.10
CA GLN A 83 8.54 -6.90 9.91
C GLN A 83 9.43 -6.47 8.73
N MET A 84 10.54 -5.77 8.97
CA MET A 84 11.52 -5.43 7.93
C MET A 84 12.15 -6.69 7.34
N SER A 85 12.63 -7.61 8.18
CA SER A 85 13.17 -8.89 7.71
C SER A 85 12.12 -9.73 6.99
N ARG A 86 10.85 -9.71 7.44
CA ARG A 86 9.76 -10.35 6.71
C ARG A 86 9.56 -9.73 5.32
N LEU A 87 9.60 -8.40 5.20
CA LEU A 87 9.47 -7.70 3.93
C LEU A 87 10.60 -8.04 2.95
N GLU A 88 11.84 -8.11 3.43
CA GLU A 88 13.02 -8.50 2.64
C GLU A 88 12.90 -9.90 2.03
N GLN A 89 12.21 -10.82 2.70
CA GLN A 89 11.98 -12.18 2.21
C GLN A 89 10.81 -12.29 1.23
N MET A 90 9.99 -11.24 1.06
CA MET A 90 8.86 -11.27 0.15
C MET A 90 9.29 -10.97 -1.29
N THR A 91 8.99 -11.88 -2.21
CA THR A 91 9.25 -11.72 -3.65
C THR A 91 8.07 -11.16 -4.44
N THR A 92 6.94 -10.94 -3.77
CA THR A 92 5.68 -10.50 -4.39
C THR A 92 5.57 -8.97 -4.65
N PRO A 93 6.10 -8.06 -3.81
CA PRO A 93 5.96 -6.64 -4.07
C PRO A 93 6.81 -6.17 -5.25
N TRP A 94 6.30 -5.16 -5.96
CA TRP A 94 7.00 -4.47 -7.06
C TRP A 94 7.87 -3.31 -6.56
N GLY A 95 7.74 -2.95 -5.29
CA GLY A 95 8.43 -1.82 -4.67
C GLY A 95 8.10 -1.70 -3.18
N ILE A 96 8.76 -0.73 -2.54
CA ILE A 96 8.59 -0.43 -1.12
C ILE A 96 7.64 0.76 -0.97
N GLY A 97 6.54 0.57 -0.23
CA GLY A 97 5.55 1.62 0.00
C GLY A 97 4.27 1.09 0.66
N GLU A 98 3.53 1.89 1.40
CA GLU A 98 3.79 3.31 1.70
C GLU A 98 4.75 3.46 2.88
N VAL A 99 5.77 4.29 2.72
CA VAL A 99 6.78 4.66 3.72
C VAL A 99 7.01 6.16 3.66
N GLY A 100 7.51 6.78 4.73
CA GLY A 100 7.77 8.22 4.72
C GLY A 100 7.90 8.82 6.11
N LEU A 101 7.44 10.06 6.27
CA LEU A 101 7.40 10.78 7.55
C LEU A 101 6.04 11.48 7.69
N ASP A 102 5.38 11.31 8.83
CA ASP A 102 4.20 12.08 9.21
C ASP A 102 4.43 12.77 10.57
N TYR A 103 4.98 13.98 10.49
CA TYR A 103 5.23 14.85 11.64
C TYR A 103 4.01 15.66 12.07
N TYR A 104 2.92 15.58 11.31
CA TYR A 104 1.64 16.07 11.80
C TYR A 104 1.10 15.12 12.88
N ARG A 105 1.26 13.80 12.73
CA ARG A 105 0.88 12.79 13.74
C ARG A 105 1.94 12.56 14.81
N ALA A 106 3.24 12.61 14.47
CA ALA A 106 4.31 12.48 15.46
C ALA A 106 4.48 13.76 16.30
N LYS A 107 3.90 13.75 17.51
CA LYS A 107 3.87 14.89 18.44
C LYS A 107 5.10 14.98 19.35
N THR A 108 5.84 13.88 19.54
CA THR A 108 7.07 13.85 20.35
C THR A 108 8.30 13.59 19.49
N GLU A 109 9.48 13.97 19.98
CA GLU A 109 10.74 13.64 19.28
C GLU A 109 10.97 12.13 19.21
N GLY A 110 10.58 11.38 20.25
CA GLY A 110 10.61 9.91 20.21
C GLY A 110 9.79 9.34 19.06
N GLN A 111 8.56 9.84 18.86
CA GLN A 111 7.71 9.45 17.73
C GLN A 111 8.33 9.81 16.38
N ARG A 112 8.97 10.99 16.26
CA ARG A 112 9.66 11.40 15.02
C ARG A 112 10.89 10.54 14.74
N ALA A 113 11.64 10.19 15.78
CA ALA A 113 12.80 9.31 15.68
C ALA A 113 12.39 7.93 15.17
N ARG A 114 11.26 7.37 15.64
CA ARG A 114 10.71 6.09 15.13
C ARG A 114 10.41 6.08 13.63
N GLN A 115 10.13 7.23 13.03
CA GLN A 115 9.82 7.33 11.59
C GLN A 115 11.07 7.50 10.71
N ARG A 116 12.26 7.73 11.30
CA ARG A 116 13.52 7.92 10.57
C ARG A 116 14.37 6.64 10.47
N LEU A 117 13.90 5.56 11.11
CA LEU A 117 14.49 4.22 11.06
C LEU A 117 14.18 3.56 9.72
#